data_AF-A0A3B9GRQ3-F1
#
_entry.id   AF-A0A3B9GRQ3-F1
#
_cell.length_a   1.000
_cell.length_b   1.000
_cell.length_c   1.000
_cell.angle_alpha   90.00
_cell.angle_beta   90.00
_cell.angle_gamma   90.00
#
_symmetry.space_group_name_H-M   'P 1'
#
loop_
_entity.id
_entity.type
_entity.pdbx_description
1 polymer ?
#
loop_
_entity_poly.entity_id
_entity_poly.type
_entity_poly.pdbx_seq_one_letter_code
_entity_poly.pdbx_strand_id
1 'polypeptide(L)'
;MKVVSVLLLALFTISTLLEAKENYLELKNGKICLRQDLTRGGAICYISKTGADRNIVNIHDLGRYIQQSYYAGKSVNRRPEGQAKVWSPWSWNPIQVGDHKGNPAIILDSKKEGNTLYVKCIPMQWDMTDKPAEAVMEQWTTLEGTVIKVRNRLTCQRTDTIYGEGTHNSQEIPAVYPISSLNRLYGYFGDAPFTNEEIDTTEVHEIIVGDPDHFWGVYNHVTEKWMAFVDDSGWGMGVYSPSATGFLAGRAGSSRQGESADAETSYIAPTRTQVMMKNSVVEYEYYLIVDNIDKIRKQIYKIHTKSKKS
;
A
#
# COMPACT_ATOMS: atom_id res chain seq x y z
N MET A 1 66.44 42.91 26.08
CA MET A 1 65.11 42.95 25.43
C MET A 1 64.88 41.65 24.68
N LYS A 2 64.03 40.76 25.19
CA LYS A 2 63.54 39.58 24.44
C LYS A 2 62.03 39.65 24.43
N VAL A 3 61.47 39.81 23.24
CA VAL A 3 60.03 39.78 22.96
C VAL A 3 59.59 38.32 23.00
N VAL A 4 58.57 38.01 23.81
CA VAL A 4 57.90 36.71 23.81
C VAL A 4 56.59 36.90 23.05
N SER A 5 56.50 36.31 21.87
CA SER A 5 55.28 36.26 21.07
C SER A 5 54.32 35.21 21.66
N VAL A 6 53.09 35.62 21.93
CA VAL A 6 51.98 34.75 22.30
C VAL A 6 51.37 34.19 21.01
N LEU A 7 51.40 32.86 20.85
CA LEU A 7 50.69 32.17 19.78
C LEU A 7 49.37 31.65 20.36
N LEU A 8 48.25 32.28 20.01
CA LEU A 8 46.92 31.82 20.38
C LEU A 8 46.45 30.79 19.33
N LEU A 9 46.39 29.52 19.73
CA LEU A 9 45.90 28.44 18.87
C LEU A 9 44.36 28.37 19.00
N ALA A 10 43.64 28.76 17.95
CA ALA A 10 42.20 28.57 17.88
C ALA A 10 41.89 27.13 17.44
N LEU A 11 41.35 26.33 18.37
CA LEU A 11 40.83 24.99 18.10
C LEU A 11 39.43 25.11 17.48
N PHE A 12 39.32 24.86 16.18
CA PHE A 12 38.03 24.60 15.53
C PHE A 12 37.65 23.14 15.74
N THR A 13 36.67 22.88 16.60
CA THR A 13 36.02 21.57 16.70
C THR A 13 35.00 21.43 15.57
N ILE A 14 35.32 20.62 14.56
CA ILE A 14 34.34 20.16 13.58
C ILE A 14 33.51 19.06 14.25
N SER A 15 32.31 19.40 14.70
CA SER A 15 31.33 18.41 15.13
C SER A 15 30.66 17.81 13.89
N THR A 16 31.06 16.61 13.48
CA THR A 16 30.26 15.80 12.55
C THR A 16 29.01 15.32 13.27
N LEU A 17 27.90 16.06 13.11
CA LEU A 17 26.57 15.56 13.44
C LEU A 17 26.30 14.37 12.52
N LEU A 18 26.28 13.15 13.08
CA LEU A 18 25.70 11.99 12.40
C LEU A 18 24.21 12.30 12.26
N GLU A 19 23.76 12.63 11.04
CA GLU A 19 22.34 12.77 10.76
C GLU A 19 21.71 11.38 10.93
N ALA A 20 20.84 11.23 11.93
CA ALA A 20 20.11 9.98 12.12
C ALA A 20 19.25 9.76 10.87
N LYS A 21 19.42 8.61 10.20
CA LYS A 21 18.58 8.26 9.06
C LYS A 21 17.13 8.16 9.56
N GLU A 22 16.27 9.03 9.05
CA GLU A 22 14.84 8.99 9.34
C GLU A 22 14.28 7.62 8.93
N ASN A 23 13.59 6.96 9.86
CA ASN A 23 12.96 5.65 9.59
C ASN A 23 11.60 5.79 8.90
N TYR A 24 11.03 6.99 8.88
CA TYR A 24 9.76 7.26 8.21
C TYR A 24 9.65 8.69 7.69
N LEU A 25 8.78 8.87 6.69
CA LEU A 25 8.21 10.18 6.37
C LEU A 25 6.82 10.30 7.02
N GLU A 26 6.49 11.48 7.57
CA GLU A 26 5.21 11.72 8.23
C GLU A 26 4.44 12.90 7.61
N LEU A 27 3.14 12.72 7.40
CA LEU A 27 2.17 13.80 7.21
C LEU A 27 1.14 13.76 8.34
N LYS A 28 0.85 14.93 8.92
CA LYS A 28 -0.15 15.07 9.97
C LYS A 28 -0.90 16.37 9.80
N ASN A 29 -2.20 16.35 10.09
CA ASN A 29 -3.03 17.53 10.20
C ASN A 29 -3.95 17.44 11.43
N GLY A 30 -4.93 18.33 11.57
CA GLY A 30 -5.88 18.32 12.69
C GLY A 30 -6.88 17.15 12.71
N LYS A 31 -6.79 16.20 11.77
CA LYS A 31 -7.72 15.07 11.61
C LYS A 31 -7.02 13.71 11.65
N ILE A 32 -5.99 13.51 10.85
CA ILE A 32 -5.25 12.24 10.78
C ILE A 32 -3.73 12.44 10.71
N CYS A 33 -3.01 11.39 11.08
CA CYS A 33 -1.56 11.22 10.95
C CYS A 33 -1.28 9.99 10.08
N LEU A 34 -0.31 10.13 9.18
CA LEU A 34 0.13 9.15 8.19
C LEU A 34 1.65 9.00 8.25
N ARG A 35 2.18 7.77 8.21
CA ARG A 35 3.63 7.52 8.02
C ARG A 35 3.91 6.54 6.88
N GLN A 36 5.01 6.77 6.18
CA GLN A 36 5.60 5.87 5.20
C GLN A 36 6.94 5.32 5.70
N ASP A 37 7.17 4.02 5.58
CA ASP A 37 8.32 3.31 6.15
C ASP A 37 9.57 3.37 5.25
N LEU A 38 10.57 4.19 5.64
CA LEU A 38 11.84 4.33 4.90
C LEU A 38 12.82 3.18 5.16
N THR A 39 12.46 2.20 5.98
CA THR A 39 13.21 0.96 6.14
C THR A 39 12.69 -0.16 5.23
N ARG A 40 11.49 0.02 4.64
CA ARG A 40 10.77 -1.00 3.86
C ARG A 40 10.00 -0.39 2.69
N GLY A 41 10.72 0.09 1.67
CA GLY A 41 10.15 0.51 0.39
C GLY A 41 9.20 1.72 0.38
N GLY A 42 9.02 2.41 1.50
CA GLY A 42 8.21 3.64 1.56
C GLY A 42 6.71 3.42 1.53
N ALA A 43 6.25 2.19 1.75
CA ALA A 43 4.82 1.89 1.84
C ALA A 43 4.20 2.59 3.05
N ILE A 44 2.89 2.81 3.00
CA ILE A 44 2.16 3.42 4.11
C ILE A 44 2.04 2.37 5.23
N CYS A 45 2.64 2.66 6.37
CA CYS A 45 2.75 1.75 7.52
C CYS A 45 1.94 2.20 8.73
N TYR A 46 1.48 3.45 8.73
CA TYR A 46 0.77 4.02 9.86
C TYR A 46 -0.30 4.98 9.40
N ILE A 47 -1.52 4.77 9.87
CA ILE A 47 -2.62 5.74 9.79
C ILE A 47 -3.29 5.77 11.15
N SER A 48 -3.54 6.96 11.68
CA SER A 48 -4.29 7.14 12.93
C SER A 48 -5.11 8.42 12.91
N LYS A 49 -6.15 8.45 13.75
CA LYS A 49 -6.82 9.69 14.12
C LYS A 49 -5.86 10.59 14.90
N THR A 50 -5.82 11.89 14.60
CA THR A 50 -4.97 12.83 15.34
C THR A 50 -5.32 12.82 16.82
N GLY A 51 -4.29 12.65 17.67
CA GLY A 51 -4.42 12.60 19.12
C GLY A 51 -4.72 11.20 19.67
N ALA A 52 -4.95 10.20 18.80
CA ALA A 52 -4.97 8.80 19.19
C ALA A 52 -3.60 8.16 18.90
N ASP A 53 -3.26 7.13 19.68
CA ASP A 53 -2.11 6.25 19.43
C ASP A 53 -2.62 4.86 19.02
N ARG A 54 -3.30 4.82 17.88
CA ARG A 54 -3.86 3.59 17.31
C ARG A 54 -3.61 3.56 15.82
N ASN A 55 -2.77 2.63 15.39
CA ASN A 55 -2.49 2.39 14.00
C ASN A 55 -3.55 1.47 13.38
N ILE A 56 -4.25 1.95 12.36
CA ILE A 56 -5.26 1.16 11.64
C ILE A 56 -4.71 0.41 10.42
N VAL A 57 -3.41 0.47 10.17
CA VAL A 57 -2.70 -0.31 9.14
C VAL A 57 -2.07 -1.53 9.78
N ASN A 58 -2.32 -2.72 9.23
CA ASN A 58 -1.66 -3.94 9.66
C ASN A 58 -0.25 -4.03 9.04
N ILE A 59 0.75 -4.26 9.88
CA ILE A 59 2.19 -4.27 9.57
C ILE A 59 2.89 -5.53 10.10
N HIS A 60 2.13 -6.59 10.36
CA HIS A 60 2.64 -7.84 10.95
C HIS A 60 3.79 -8.46 10.15
N ASP A 61 3.72 -8.42 8.82
CA ASP A 61 4.74 -8.94 7.91
C ASP A 61 4.88 -8.06 6.65
N LEU A 62 5.88 -8.36 5.80
CA LEU A 62 6.19 -7.57 4.62
C LEU A 62 5.20 -7.75 3.46
N GLY A 63 4.27 -8.71 3.56
CA GLY A 63 3.16 -8.85 2.62
C GLY A 63 2.00 -7.89 2.92
N ARG A 64 1.99 -7.26 4.10
CA ARG A 64 0.92 -6.34 4.54
C ARG A 64 1.34 -4.89 4.33
N TYR A 65 0.72 -3.91 5.01
CA TYR A 65 0.82 -2.46 4.76
C TYR A 65 -0.19 -1.97 3.71
N ILE A 66 -0.15 -0.69 3.33
CA ILE A 66 -0.83 -0.22 2.11
C ILE A 66 0.24 0.00 1.06
N GLN A 67 0.26 -0.87 0.05
CA GLN A 67 1.41 -1.04 -0.82
C GLN A 67 1.07 -1.37 -2.29
N GLN A 68 2.04 -1.10 -3.15
CA GLN A 68 2.02 -1.54 -4.55
C GLN A 68 2.33 -3.04 -4.66
N SER A 69 1.51 -3.76 -5.44
CA SER A 69 1.66 -5.18 -5.75
C SER A 69 1.15 -5.43 -7.17
N TYR A 70 1.95 -6.11 -8.00
CA TYR A 70 1.65 -6.30 -9.43
C TYR A 70 1.88 -7.74 -9.85
N TYR A 71 1.31 -8.14 -10.98
CA TYR A 71 1.43 -9.48 -11.54
C TYR A 71 1.70 -9.42 -13.05
N ALA A 72 2.77 -10.06 -13.53
CA ALA A 72 3.09 -10.08 -14.96
C ALA A 72 3.51 -11.47 -15.48
N GLY A 73 3.16 -11.74 -16.74
CA GLY A 73 3.43 -13.00 -17.43
C GLY A 73 2.74 -14.20 -16.80
N LYS A 74 3.16 -15.39 -17.23
CA LYS A 74 2.66 -16.70 -16.81
C LYS A 74 3.27 -17.12 -15.47
N SER A 75 2.54 -17.94 -14.71
CA SER A 75 3.10 -18.61 -13.55
C SER A 75 4.16 -19.62 -13.97
N VAL A 76 5.33 -19.56 -13.34
CA VAL A 76 6.47 -20.45 -13.61
C VAL A 76 6.93 -21.16 -12.34
N ASN A 77 7.38 -22.41 -12.48
CA ASN A 77 8.02 -23.15 -11.39
C ASN A 77 9.52 -22.86 -11.43
N ARG A 78 9.99 -22.09 -10.44
CA ARG A 78 11.37 -21.69 -10.23
C ARG A 78 11.96 -22.30 -8.95
N ARG A 79 11.41 -23.42 -8.47
CA ARG A 79 11.92 -24.11 -7.26
C ARG A 79 13.41 -24.43 -7.33
N PRO A 80 13.99 -24.86 -8.48
CA PRO A 80 15.44 -25.05 -8.59
C PRO A 80 16.26 -23.76 -8.39
N GLU A 81 15.65 -22.58 -8.55
CA GLU A 81 16.26 -21.26 -8.35
C GLU A 81 15.98 -20.69 -6.95
N GLY A 82 15.29 -21.43 -6.07
CA GLY A 82 14.98 -21.00 -4.71
C GLY A 82 13.57 -20.43 -4.49
N GLN A 83 12.64 -20.57 -5.45
CA GLN A 83 11.24 -20.20 -5.26
C GLN A 83 10.59 -20.99 -4.10
N ALA A 84 9.82 -20.29 -3.27
CA ALA A 84 9.09 -20.89 -2.16
C ALA A 84 8.09 -21.94 -2.64
N LYS A 85 8.07 -23.11 -1.97
CA LYS A 85 7.16 -24.22 -2.32
C LYS A 85 5.68 -23.81 -2.29
N VAL A 86 5.29 -22.97 -1.34
CA VAL A 86 3.90 -22.49 -1.17
C VAL A 86 3.48 -21.51 -2.26
N TRP A 87 4.44 -20.90 -2.96
CA TRP A 87 4.24 -19.94 -4.05
C TRP A 87 4.84 -20.52 -5.34
N SER A 88 4.53 -21.78 -5.68
CA SER A 88 5.04 -22.42 -6.90
C SER A 88 3.93 -23.23 -7.59
N PRO A 89 3.65 -23.00 -8.89
CA PRO A 89 4.24 -21.96 -9.74
C PRO A 89 3.73 -20.55 -9.38
N TRP A 90 4.49 -19.51 -9.72
CA TRP A 90 4.12 -18.11 -9.47
C TRP A 90 4.50 -17.19 -10.63
N SER A 91 3.71 -16.14 -10.82
CA SER A 91 3.97 -15.09 -11.82
C SER A 91 4.99 -14.09 -11.28
N TRP A 92 5.49 -13.20 -12.14
CA TRP A 92 6.34 -12.09 -11.69
C TRP A 92 5.52 -11.17 -10.78
N ASN A 93 5.95 -11.01 -9.52
CA ASN A 93 5.18 -10.32 -8.50
C ASN A 93 6.06 -9.40 -7.62
N PRO A 94 6.32 -8.16 -8.06
CA PRO A 94 7.03 -7.16 -7.26
C PRO A 94 6.14 -6.67 -6.11
N ILE A 95 6.68 -6.70 -4.90
CA ILE A 95 6.06 -6.19 -3.67
C ILE A 95 6.86 -5.01 -3.14
N GLN A 96 6.16 -3.91 -2.81
CA GLN A 96 6.81 -2.67 -2.39
C GLN A 96 7.53 -2.78 -1.05
N VAL A 97 6.99 -3.52 -0.08
CA VAL A 97 7.54 -3.58 1.28
C VAL A 97 8.70 -4.57 1.38
N GLY A 98 8.56 -5.77 0.81
CA GLY A 98 9.59 -6.81 0.79
C GLY A 98 9.05 -8.20 0.48
N ASP A 99 9.91 -9.20 0.59
CA ASP A 99 9.58 -10.59 0.26
C ASP A 99 8.99 -11.39 1.44
N HIS A 100 8.53 -12.62 1.14
CA HIS A 100 7.91 -13.51 2.11
C HIS A 100 8.84 -14.03 3.22
N LYS A 101 10.16 -13.79 3.11
CA LYS A 101 11.17 -14.15 4.11
C LYS A 101 11.62 -12.97 4.97
N GLY A 102 11.08 -11.78 4.73
CA GLY A 102 11.40 -10.61 5.52
C GLY A 102 12.57 -9.78 4.99
N ASN A 103 12.99 -9.97 3.73
CA ASN A 103 13.98 -9.07 3.12
C ASN A 103 13.28 -7.82 2.57
N PRO A 104 13.62 -6.61 3.04
CA PRO A 104 12.92 -5.39 2.69
C PRO A 104 13.31 -4.88 1.31
N ALA A 105 12.38 -4.16 0.68
CA ALA A 105 12.68 -3.35 -0.50
C ALA A 105 13.64 -2.19 -0.19
N ILE A 106 14.41 -1.78 -1.20
CA ILE A 106 15.50 -0.82 -1.05
C ILE A 106 15.02 0.59 -1.41
N ILE A 107 15.11 1.54 -0.49
CA ILE A 107 14.87 2.96 -0.78
C ILE A 107 15.98 3.52 -1.68
N LEU A 108 15.58 4.15 -2.78
CA LEU A 108 16.45 4.87 -3.71
C LEU A 108 16.42 6.38 -3.48
N ASP A 109 15.24 6.92 -3.20
CA ASP A 109 15.03 8.35 -2.95
C ASP A 109 13.78 8.56 -2.09
N SER A 110 13.76 9.64 -1.31
CA SER A 110 12.62 10.01 -0.50
C SER A 110 12.62 11.51 -0.22
N LYS A 111 11.47 12.15 -0.33
CA LYS A 111 11.33 13.59 -0.13
C LYS A 111 10.00 13.96 0.52
N LYS A 112 10.01 15.01 1.32
CA LYS A 112 8.79 15.66 1.83
C LYS A 112 8.76 17.12 1.36
N GLU A 113 7.66 17.53 0.75
CA GLU A 113 7.40 18.90 0.32
C GLU A 113 5.99 19.32 0.74
N GLY A 114 5.89 20.22 1.71
CA GLY A 114 4.59 20.67 2.23
C GLY A 114 3.74 19.48 2.73
N ASN A 115 2.59 19.26 2.09
CA ASN A 115 1.66 18.17 2.38
C ASN A 115 1.85 16.94 1.47
N THR A 116 2.98 16.83 0.77
CA THR A 116 3.29 15.75 -0.17
C THR A 116 4.54 14.99 0.29
N LEU A 117 4.46 13.66 0.25
CA LEU A 117 5.59 12.74 0.37
C LEU A 117 5.87 12.11 -0.99
N TYR A 118 7.14 11.92 -1.31
CA TYR A 118 7.61 11.13 -2.44
C TYR A 118 8.54 10.04 -1.93
N VAL A 119 8.36 8.82 -2.42
CA VAL A 119 9.31 7.72 -2.19
C VAL A 119 9.54 6.95 -3.49
N LYS A 120 10.79 6.52 -3.68
CA LYS A 120 11.24 5.66 -4.78
C LYS A 120 11.98 4.47 -4.21
N CYS A 121 11.67 3.26 -4.67
CA CYS A 121 12.32 2.03 -4.20
C CYS A 121 12.52 0.98 -5.29
N ILE A 122 13.39 0.01 -5.00
CA ILE A 122 13.50 -1.26 -5.72
C ILE A 122 12.65 -2.29 -4.94
N PRO A 123 11.54 -2.79 -5.51
CA PRO A 123 10.71 -3.83 -4.88
C PRO A 123 11.35 -5.21 -4.96
N MET A 124 10.85 -6.14 -4.15
CA MET A 124 11.30 -7.53 -4.07
C MET A 124 10.29 -8.46 -4.74
N GLN A 125 10.72 -9.60 -5.28
CA GLN A 125 9.82 -10.67 -5.68
C GLN A 125 9.23 -11.34 -4.44
N TRP A 126 7.91 -11.46 -4.36
CA TRP A 126 7.25 -12.10 -3.21
C TRP A 126 7.69 -13.56 -2.98
N ASP A 127 7.75 -14.34 -4.07
CA ASP A 127 7.91 -15.80 -4.05
C ASP A 127 9.37 -16.26 -3.90
N MET A 128 10.32 -15.31 -3.96
CA MET A 128 11.76 -15.56 -3.92
C MET A 128 12.36 -14.93 -2.67
N THR A 129 13.48 -15.47 -2.19
CA THR A 129 14.23 -14.89 -1.06
C THR A 129 15.31 -13.94 -1.58
N ASP A 130 15.31 -12.71 -1.07
CA ASP A 130 16.30 -11.65 -1.33
C ASP A 130 16.53 -11.39 -2.83
N LYS A 131 15.44 -11.38 -3.60
CA LYS A 131 15.47 -11.20 -5.06
C LYS A 131 14.78 -9.89 -5.45
N PRO A 132 15.53 -8.84 -5.82
CA PRO A 132 14.98 -7.65 -6.45
C PRO A 132 14.16 -7.99 -7.70
N ALA A 133 13.07 -7.27 -7.91
CA ALA A 133 12.11 -7.61 -8.97
C ALA A 133 12.46 -7.03 -10.36
N GLU A 134 13.64 -6.43 -10.53
CA GLU A 134 14.04 -5.72 -11.76
C GLU A 134 13.00 -4.65 -12.15
N ALA A 135 12.60 -3.84 -11.17
CA ALA A 135 11.69 -2.73 -11.35
C ALA A 135 12.02 -1.58 -10.40
N VAL A 136 11.39 -0.44 -10.65
CA VAL A 136 11.40 0.72 -9.75
C VAL A 136 9.95 1.11 -9.47
N MET A 137 9.62 1.28 -8.20
CA MET A 137 8.34 1.82 -7.75
C MET A 137 8.52 3.24 -7.25
N GLU A 138 7.60 4.11 -7.62
CA GLU A 138 7.49 5.49 -7.15
C GLU A 138 6.10 5.72 -6.58
N GLN A 139 6.03 6.48 -5.49
CA GLN A 139 4.79 6.80 -4.79
C GLN A 139 4.80 8.27 -4.38
N TRP A 140 3.78 9.03 -4.82
CA TRP A 140 3.49 10.38 -4.37
C TRP A 140 2.25 10.37 -3.50
N THR A 141 2.38 10.75 -2.24
CA THR A 141 1.29 10.70 -1.26
C THR A 141 0.99 12.10 -0.73
N THR A 142 -0.24 12.58 -0.91
CA THR A 142 -0.69 13.86 -0.38
C THR A 142 -1.76 13.68 0.69
N LEU A 143 -1.75 14.56 1.70
CA LEU A 143 -2.73 14.55 2.78
C LEU A 143 -3.53 15.86 2.83
N GLU A 144 -4.85 15.75 2.70
CA GLU A 144 -5.80 16.87 2.83
C GLU A 144 -7.04 16.47 3.65
N GLY A 145 -7.20 17.05 4.84
CA GLY A 145 -8.29 16.66 5.75
C GLY A 145 -8.20 15.18 6.12
N THR A 146 -9.23 14.40 5.79
CA THR A 146 -9.29 12.95 6.00
C THR A 146 -8.96 12.13 4.75
N VAL A 147 -8.55 12.80 3.66
CA VAL A 147 -8.27 12.18 2.36
C VAL A 147 -6.76 12.08 2.15
N ILE A 148 -6.30 10.86 1.87
CA ILE A 148 -4.94 10.58 1.43
C ILE A 148 -5.02 10.23 -0.06
N LYS A 149 -4.46 11.07 -0.93
CA LYS A 149 -4.34 10.76 -2.36
C LYS A 149 -2.97 10.14 -2.61
N VAL A 150 -2.95 9.01 -3.30
CA VAL A 150 -1.70 8.33 -3.65
C VAL A 150 -1.64 8.12 -5.16
N ARG A 151 -0.57 8.61 -5.78
CA ARG A 151 -0.21 8.31 -7.16
C ARG A 151 0.95 7.33 -7.16
N ASN A 152 0.88 6.32 -8.00
CA ASN A 152 1.88 5.26 -8.10
C ASN A 152 2.40 5.17 -9.51
N ARG A 153 3.67 4.83 -9.64
CA ARG A 153 4.32 4.51 -10.90
C ARG A 153 5.26 3.33 -10.71
N LEU A 154 5.04 2.28 -11.48
CA LEU A 154 5.98 1.18 -11.65
C LEU A 154 6.70 1.32 -12.99
N THR A 155 8.01 1.16 -12.99
CA THR A 155 8.82 1.00 -14.21
C THR A 155 9.45 -0.38 -14.21
N CYS A 156 8.98 -1.26 -15.09
CA CYS A 156 9.57 -2.60 -15.26
C CYS A 156 10.87 -2.49 -16.07
N GLN A 157 11.88 -3.25 -15.66
CA GLN A 157 13.20 -3.29 -16.29
C GLN A 157 13.69 -4.74 -16.39
N ARG A 158 12.76 -5.71 -16.50
CA ARG A 158 13.13 -7.13 -16.52
C ARG A 158 13.96 -7.44 -17.75
N THR A 159 15.05 -8.16 -17.55
CA THR A 159 15.96 -8.55 -18.63
C THR A 159 15.64 -9.93 -19.19
N ASP A 160 15.10 -10.81 -18.36
CA ASP A 160 14.72 -12.16 -18.74
C ASP A 160 13.42 -12.23 -19.57
N THR A 161 13.09 -13.44 -20.03
CA THR A 161 11.85 -13.76 -20.74
C THR A 161 11.09 -14.93 -20.10
N ILE A 162 11.41 -15.32 -18.86
CA ILE A 162 10.96 -16.59 -18.27
C ILE A 162 9.44 -16.61 -18.08
N TYR A 163 8.86 -15.45 -17.78
CA TYR A 163 7.42 -15.28 -17.58
C TYR A 163 6.64 -15.19 -18.90
N GLY A 164 7.32 -15.07 -20.03
CA GLY A 164 6.69 -14.69 -21.30
C GLY A 164 6.03 -13.30 -21.24
N GLU A 165 5.22 -13.01 -22.25
CA GLU A 165 4.54 -11.72 -22.43
C GLU A 165 3.07 -11.92 -22.82
N GLY A 166 2.26 -10.86 -22.77
CA GLY A 166 0.87 -10.88 -23.25
C GLY A 166 -0.15 -11.55 -22.31
N THR A 167 0.24 -11.92 -21.09
CA THR A 167 -0.69 -12.47 -20.09
C THR A 167 -1.47 -11.36 -19.41
N HIS A 168 -2.80 -11.49 -19.41
CA HIS A 168 -3.71 -10.63 -18.67
C HIS A 168 -3.72 -11.08 -17.21
N ASN A 169 -3.22 -10.23 -16.32
CA ASN A 169 -3.25 -10.49 -14.89
C ASN A 169 -4.05 -9.40 -14.17
N SER A 170 -4.78 -9.81 -13.13
CA SER A 170 -5.42 -8.88 -12.20
C SER A 170 -4.35 -8.17 -11.37
N GLN A 171 -4.39 -6.84 -11.33
CA GLN A 171 -3.46 -6.03 -10.53
C GLN A 171 -4.16 -5.51 -9.29
N GLU A 172 -3.44 -5.43 -8.17
CA GLU A 172 -3.90 -4.80 -6.94
C GLU A 172 -3.53 -3.31 -7.00
N ILE A 173 -4.54 -2.43 -7.03
CA ILE A 173 -4.35 -0.99 -7.30
C ILE A 173 -5.01 -0.10 -6.23
N PRO A 174 -4.62 -0.22 -4.94
CA PRO A 174 -3.48 -0.97 -4.39
C PRO A 174 -3.90 -2.20 -3.55
N ALA A 175 -2.95 -2.89 -2.92
CA ALA A 175 -3.25 -3.78 -1.78
C ALA A 175 -3.36 -2.94 -0.49
N VAL A 176 -4.48 -3.07 0.24
CA VAL A 176 -4.74 -2.35 1.49
C VAL A 176 -5.00 -3.35 2.61
N TYR A 177 -4.18 -3.31 3.66
CA TYR A 177 -4.34 -4.15 4.84
C TYR A 177 -4.73 -3.35 6.08
N PRO A 178 -6.03 -3.08 6.32
CA PRO A 178 -6.50 -2.59 7.60
C PRO A 178 -6.39 -3.64 8.70
N ILE A 179 -6.32 -3.19 9.95
CA ILE A 179 -6.45 -4.06 11.13
C ILE A 179 -7.80 -4.82 11.14
N SER A 180 -7.83 -6.04 11.67
CA SER A 180 -9.07 -6.85 11.69
C SER A 180 -10.14 -6.34 12.66
N SER A 181 -9.77 -5.42 13.56
CA SER A 181 -10.71 -4.65 14.38
C SER A 181 -11.60 -3.68 13.58
N LEU A 182 -11.23 -3.37 12.33
CA LEU A 182 -12.17 -2.78 11.37
C LEU A 182 -12.90 -3.95 10.69
N ASN A 183 -14.05 -4.32 11.25
CA ASN A 183 -14.66 -5.64 11.09
C ASN A 183 -15.90 -5.67 10.19
N ARG A 184 -16.39 -4.52 9.73
CA ARG A 184 -17.56 -4.41 8.84
C ARG A 184 -17.15 -3.90 7.47
N LEU A 185 -17.49 -4.66 6.43
CA LEU A 185 -17.21 -4.32 5.03
C LEU A 185 -18.43 -3.65 4.38
N TYR A 186 -18.19 -2.48 3.81
CA TYR A 186 -19.19 -1.69 3.09
C TYR A 186 -18.78 -1.47 1.63
N GLY A 187 -19.78 -1.38 0.77
CA GLY A 187 -19.64 -0.98 -0.63
C GLY A 187 -20.97 -0.53 -1.20
N TYR A 188 -20.97 -0.20 -2.49
CA TYR A 188 -22.20 0.04 -3.24
C TYR A 188 -22.23 -0.87 -4.46
N PHE A 189 -23.30 -1.66 -4.55
CA PHE A 189 -23.48 -2.72 -5.55
C PHE A 189 -24.74 -2.51 -6.40
N GLY A 190 -25.42 -1.37 -6.26
CA GLY A 190 -26.59 -1.01 -7.06
C GLY A 190 -26.23 -0.50 -8.45
N ASP A 191 -27.22 -0.41 -9.34
CA ASP A 191 -27.01 -0.03 -10.75
C ASP A 191 -27.08 1.49 -11.01
N ALA A 192 -27.37 2.29 -9.98
CA ALA A 192 -27.39 3.75 -10.03
C ALA A 192 -26.22 4.35 -9.22
N PRO A 193 -24.96 4.26 -9.69
CA PRO A 193 -23.82 4.73 -8.91
C PRO A 193 -23.80 6.25 -8.77
N PHE A 194 -23.33 6.74 -7.62
CA PHE A 194 -23.17 8.16 -7.32
C PHE A 194 -24.47 8.97 -7.19
N THR A 195 -25.60 8.30 -6.90
CA THR A 195 -26.93 8.95 -6.70
C THR A 195 -27.30 9.13 -5.22
N ASN A 196 -26.48 8.66 -4.28
CA ASN A 196 -26.78 8.51 -2.85
C ASN A 196 -27.86 7.47 -2.50
N GLU A 197 -28.14 6.51 -3.38
CA GLU A 197 -28.90 5.30 -2.98
C GLU A 197 -28.21 4.56 -1.83
N GLU A 198 -28.94 3.77 -1.05
CA GLU A 198 -28.42 3.13 0.17
C GLU A 198 -27.15 2.29 -0.10
N ILE A 199 -26.23 2.25 0.87
CA ILE A 199 -25.05 1.36 0.82
C ILE A 199 -25.36 0.06 1.56
N ASP A 200 -24.76 -1.03 1.10
CA ASP A 200 -24.93 -2.33 1.73
C ASP A 200 -23.70 -2.69 2.57
N THR A 201 -23.95 -3.38 3.69
CA THR A 201 -22.95 -4.26 4.28
C THR A 201 -22.91 -5.56 3.49
N THR A 202 -21.73 -6.10 3.25
CA THR A 202 -21.56 -7.40 2.60
C THR A 202 -20.80 -8.37 3.50
N GLU A 203 -20.86 -9.66 3.15
CA GLU A 203 -20.17 -10.71 3.88
C GLU A 203 -18.64 -10.51 3.83
N VAL A 204 -17.98 -10.74 4.95
CA VAL A 204 -16.51 -10.73 5.05
C VAL A 204 -16.02 -12.17 4.92
N HIS A 205 -15.54 -12.53 3.73
CA HIS A 205 -14.94 -13.84 3.48
C HIS A 205 -13.64 -14.01 4.26
N GLU A 206 -13.42 -15.20 4.82
CA GLU A 206 -12.20 -15.55 5.53
C GLU A 206 -11.25 -16.35 4.62
N ILE A 207 -9.96 -15.98 4.61
CA ILE A 207 -8.95 -16.75 3.88
C ILE A 207 -8.39 -17.87 4.76
N ILE A 208 -8.25 -19.06 4.17
CA ILE A 208 -7.45 -20.16 4.72
C ILE A 208 -6.34 -20.48 3.73
N VAL A 209 -5.09 -20.29 4.17
CA VAL A 209 -3.92 -20.47 3.30
C VAL A 209 -3.87 -21.91 2.77
N GLY A 210 -3.85 -22.05 1.45
CA GLY A 210 -3.78 -23.35 0.77
C GLY A 210 -5.14 -24.00 0.52
N ASP A 211 -6.23 -23.35 0.90
CA ASP A 211 -7.59 -23.78 0.60
C ASP A 211 -8.22 -22.87 -0.48
N PRO A 212 -8.48 -23.37 -1.70
CA PRO A 212 -9.05 -22.57 -2.77
C PRO A 212 -10.50 -22.14 -2.52
N ASP A 213 -11.24 -22.86 -1.66
CA ASP A 213 -12.64 -22.54 -1.35
C ASP A 213 -12.75 -21.41 -0.31
N HIS A 214 -11.66 -21.14 0.40
CA HIS A 214 -11.54 -20.08 1.40
C HIS A 214 -10.50 -19.05 0.94
N PHE A 215 -10.81 -18.34 -0.14
CA PHE A 215 -10.03 -17.23 -0.66
C PHE A 215 -10.69 -15.89 -0.33
N TRP A 216 -10.04 -14.77 -0.67
CA TRP A 216 -10.67 -13.46 -0.61
C TRP A 216 -11.96 -13.42 -1.43
N GLY A 217 -12.96 -12.70 -0.94
CA GLY A 217 -14.19 -12.43 -1.69
C GLY A 217 -13.87 -11.67 -2.97
N VAL A 218 -14.50 -12.06 -4.08
CA VAL A 218 -14.33 -11.44 -5.40
C VAL A 218 -15.58 -10.63 -5.73
N TYR A 219 -15.44 -9.31 -5.82
CA TYR A 219 -16.55 -8.38 -6.03
C TYR A 219 -16.39 -7.68 -7.38
N ASN A 220 -17.06 -8.20 -8.41
CA ASN A 220 -16.98 -7.66 -9.77
C ASN A 220 -18.01 -6.54 -10.05
N HIS A 221 -18.93 -6.28 -9.14
CA HIS A 221 -20.02 -5.31 -9.30
C HIS A 221 -20.01 -4.22 -8.22
N VAL A 222 -18.85 -3.57 -8.02
CA VAL A 222 -18.70 -2.42 -7.11
C VAL A 222 -18.83 -1.13 -7.93
N THR A 223 -20.06 -0.69 -8.19
CA THR A 223 -20.36 0.31 -9.24
C THR A 223 -19.89 1.72 -8.90
N GLU A 224 -19.66 2.03 -7.62
CA GLU A 224 -19.02 3.28 -7.18
C GLU A 224 -17.50 3.18 -7.03
N LYS A 225 -16.91 2.00 -7.28
CA LYS A 225 -15.46 1.75 -7.27
C LYS A 225 -14.76 2.04 -5.93
N TRP A 226 -15.46 1.82 -4.82
CA TRP A 226 -14.90 1.87 -3.49
C TRP A 226 -15.46 0.79 -2.59
N MET A 227 -14.65 0.38 -1.61
CA MET A 227 -15.08 -0.42 -0.46
C MET A 227 -14.42 0.13 0.81
N ALA A 228 -14.99 -0.17 1.97
CA ALA A 228 -14.47 0.30 3.25
C ALA A 228 -14.60 -0.75 4.35
N PHE A 229 -13.58 -0.84 5.20
CA PHE A 229 -13.67 -1.52 6.49
C PHE A 229 -13.82 -0.49 7.59
N VAL A 230 -14.82 -0.68 8.45
CA VAL A 230 -15.10 0.17 9.62
C VAL A 230 -15.31 -0.67 10.87
N ASP A 231 -15.12 -0.05 12.04
CA ASP A 231 -15.47 -0.64 13.32
C ASP A 231 -16.98 -0.54 13.62
N ASP A 232 -17.39 -1.01 14.81
CA ASP A 232 -18.79 -1.00 15.23
C ASP A 232 -19.38 0.42 15.41
N SER A 233 -18.55 1.45 15.50
CA SER A 233 -18.99 2.86 15.51
C SER A 233 -19.21 3.43 14.11
N GLY A 234 -18.83 2.67 13.07
CA GLY A 234 -18.87 3.09 11.67
C GLY A 234 -17.65 3.90 11.25
N TRP A 235 -16.61 4.02 12.09
CA TRP A 235 -15.35 4.70 11.77
C TRP A 235 -14.31 3.74 11.22
N GLY A 236 -13.56 4.14 10.20
CA GLY A 236 -12.51 3.30 9.64
C GLY A 236 -11.87 3.87 8.39
N MET A 237 -11.62 3.01 7.41
CA MET A 237 -10.89 3.35 6.19
C MET A 237 -11.60 2.82 4.95
N GLY A 238 -11.89 3.73 4.02
CA GLY A 238 -12.33 3.41 2.67
C GLY A 238 -11.21 3.56 1.66
N VAL A 239 -11.20 2.71 0.63
CA VAL A 239 -10.33 2.83 -0.54
C VAL A 239 -11.18 3.05 -1.79
N TYR A 240 -10.85 4.09 -2.54
CA TYR A 240 -11.46 4.43 -3.84
C TYR A 240 -10.37 4.44 -4.91
N SER A 241 -10.57 3.67 -5.97
CA SER A 241 -9.64 3.61 -7.11
C SER A 241 -10.44 3.84 -8.40
N PRO A 242 -10.35 5.02 -9.03
CA PRO A 242 -11.18 5.36 -10.20
C PRO A 242 -11.04 4.41 -11.38
N SER A 243 -9.89 3.74 -11.49
CA SER A 243 -9.60 2.79 -12.56
C SER A 243 -9.92 1.33 -12.21
N ALA A 244 -10.44 1.05 -11.02
CA ALA A 244 -10.85 -0.30 -10.64
C ALA A 244 -12.02 -0.79 -11.51
N THR A 245 -11.98 -2.09 -11.79
CA THR A 245 -13.01 -2.88 -12.49
C THR A 245 -13.55 -4.01 -11.63
N GLY A 246 -12.93 -4.28 -10.48
CA GLY A 246 -13.38 -5.25 -9.50
C GLY A 246 -12.67 -5.00 -8.18
N PHE A 247 -12.96 -5.83 -7.18
CA PHE A 247 -12.34 -5.79 -5.87
C PHE A 247 -12.08 -7.20 -5.35
N LEU A 248 -10.99 -7.34 -4.59
CA LEU A 248 -10.82 -8.40 -3.61
C LEU A 248 -11.06 -7.81 -2.22
N ALA A 249 -11.79 -8.51 -1.37
CA ALA A 249 -11.88 -8.13 0.04
C ALA A 249 -12.16 -9.33 0.94
N GLY A 250 -11.70 -9.26 2.19
CA GLY A 250 -11.92 -10.31 3.17
C GLY A 250 -11.08 -10.13 4.42
N ARG A 251 -10.83 -11.22 5.14
CA ARG A 251 -10.06 -11.23 6.38
C ARG A 251 -9.17 -12.48 6.50
N ALA A 252 -7.94 -12.30 6.97
CA ALA A 252 -7.09 -13.41 7.40
C ALA A 252 -7.19 -13.56 8.92
N GLY A 253 -7.41 -14.81 9.36
CA GLY A 253 -7.64 -15.15 10.76
C GLY A 253 -9.07 -14.88 11.23
N SER A 254 -9.47 -15.52 12.33
CA SER A 254 -10.85 -15.48 12.82
C SER A 254 -11.13 -14.35 13.81
N SER A 255 -10.09 -13.72 14.38
CA SER A 255 -10.25 -12.60 15.30
C SER A 255 -10.71 -11.33 14.58
N ARG A 256 -11.70 -10.65 15.17
CA ARG A 256 -12.18 -9.31 14.78
C ARG A 256 -11.65 -8.23 15.73
N GLN A 257 -10.55 -8.53 16.41
CA GLN A 257 -9.95 -7.69 17.46
C GLN A 257 -8.44 -7.50 17.25
N GLY A 258 -7.89 -7.95 16.11
CA GLY A 258 -6.49 -7.75 15.78
C GLY A 258 -6.20 -6.28 15.50
N GLU A 259 -5.05 -5.83 15.98
CA GLU A 259 -4.49 -4.50 15.81
C GLU A 259 -3.26 -4.58 14.88
N SER A 260 -2.51 -3.47 14.78
CA SER A 260 -1.51 -3.29 13.72
C SER A 260 -0.41 -4.35 13.64
N ALA A 261 0.00 -4.93 14.77
CA ALA A 261 1.08 -5.91 14.81
C ALA A 261 0.58 -7.37 14.81
N ASP A 262 -0.74 -7.59 14.81
CA ASP A 262 -1.31 -8.93 14.95
C ASP A 262 -1.39 -9.66 13.61
N ALA A 263 -1.38 -10.99 13.67
CA ALA A 263 -1.45 -11.85 12.50
C ALA A 263 -2.81 -11.75 11.79
N GLU A 264 -3.87 -11.32 12.48
CA GLU A 264 -5.18 -11.11 11.88
C GLU A 264 -5.29 -9.75 11.19
N THR A 265 -5.85 -9.74 9.98
CA THR A 265 -5.97 -8.52 9.17
C THR A 265 -7.24 -8.54 8.35
N SER A 266 -7.86 -7.39 8.18
CA SER A 266 -8.79 -7.17 7.07
C SER A 266 -7.99 -6.89 5.80
N TYR A 267 -8.59 -7.10 4.63
CA TYR A 267 -7.94 -6.91 3.33
C TYR A 267 -8.92 -6.29 2.33
N ILE A 268 -8.49 -5.25 1.62
CA ILE A 268 -9.18 -4.70 0.46
C ILE A 268 -8.17 -4.43 -0.64
N ALA A 269 -8.45 -4.90 -1.85
CA ALA A 269 -7.74 -4.46 -3.05
C ALA A 269 -8.72 -4.12 -4.16
N PRO A 270 -8.83 -2.85 -4.57
CA PRO A 270 -9.37 -2.53 -5.88
C PRO A 270 -8.50 -3.21 -6.95
N THR A 271 -9.14 -3.82 -7.94
CA THR A 271 -8.44 -4.56 -8.99
C THR A 271 -8.71 -4.01 -10.39
N ARG A 272 -7.72 -4.17 -11.27
CA ARG A 272 -7.85 -3.93 -12.71
C ARG A 272 -7.04 -4.98 -13.46
N THR A 273 -7.64 -5.60 -14.47
CA THR A 273 -6.92 -6.53 -15.36
C THR A 273 -6.17 -5.76 -16.43
N GLN A 274 -4.88 -6.04 -16.58
CA GLN A 274 -4.05 -5.48 -17.66
C GLN A 274 -2.92 -6.45 -18.04
N VAL A 275 -2.36 -6.23 -19.23
CA VAL A 275 -1.12 -6.87 -19.67
C VAL A 275 0.05 -5.99 -19.23
N MET A 276 1.07 -6.60 -18.63
CA MET A 276 2.33 -5.95 -18.31
C MET A 276 3.48 -6.67 -19.01
N MET A 277 4.24 -5.88 -19.77
CA MET A 277 5.42 -6.33 -20.50
C MET A 277 6.68 -6.13 -19.67
N LYS A 278 7.80 -6.77 -20.05
CA LYS A 278 9.08 -6.63 -19.32
C LYS A 278 9.61 -5.21 -19.14
N ASN A 279 9.17 -4.27 -19.98
CA ASN A 279 9.54 -2.86 -19.99
C ASN A 279 8.34 -1.91 -19.79
N SER A 280 7.20 -2.42 -19.29
CA SER A 280 6.02 -1.59 -19.06
C SER A 280 6.25 -0.52 -17.99
N VAL A 281 5.68 0.66 -18.24
CA VAL A 281 5.41 1.67 -17.21
C VAL A 281 3.93 1.59 -16.87
N VAL A 282 3.62 1.44 -15.58
CA VAL A 282 2.24 1.34 -15.09
C VAL A 282 2.00 2.45 -14.09
N GLU A 283 0.94 3.20 -14.30
CA GLU A 283 0.51 4.25 -13.38
C GLU A 283 -0.93 4.02 -12.95
N TYR A 284 -1.21 4.40 -11.70
CA TYR A 284 -2.56 4.51 -11.18
C TYR A 284 -2.59 5.48 -10.01
N GLU A 285 -3.78 5.95 -9.68
CA GLU A 285 -4.02 6.68 -8.44
C GLU A 285 -5.14 6.04 -7.65
N TYR A 286 -5.06 6.18 -6.33
CA TYR A 286 -6.10 5.78 -5.42
C TYR A 286 -6.23 6.80 -4.29
N TYR A 287 -7.33 6.69 -3.57
CA TYR A 287 -7.67 7.55 -2.46
C TYR A 287 -8.00 6.69 -1.26
N LEU A 288 -7.40 6.99 -0.11
CA LEU A 288 -7.85 6.48 1.18
C LEU A 288 -8.62 7.58 1.89
N ILE A 289 -9.76 7.24 2.48
CA ILE A 289 -10.56 8.16 3.27
C ILE A 289 -10.75 7.57 4.65
N VAL A 290 -10.34 8.30 5.68
CA VAL A 290 -10.35 7.85 7.07
C VAL A 290 -11.35 8.67 7.87
N ASP A 291 -12.57 8.15 7.99
CA ASP A 291 -13.67 8.81 8.70
C ASP A 291 -14.80 7.81 8.99
N ASN A 292 -15.97 8.32 9.39
CA ASN A 292 -17.21 7.54 9.45
C ASN A 292 -17.71 7.20 8.04
N ILE A 293 -18.37 6.06 7.88
CA ILE A 293 -18.80 5.51 6.59
C ILE A 293 -19.55 6.51 5.69
N ASP A 294 -20.50 7.27 6.24
CA ASP A 294 -21.24 8.28 5.47
C ASP A 294 -20.34 9.40 4.93
N LYS A 295 -19.33 9.78 5.72
CA LYS A 295 -18.36 10.80 5.34
C LYS A 295 -17.34 10.25 4.34
N ILE A 296 -16.96 8.98 4.46
CA ILE A 296 -16.12 8.28 3.47
C ILE A 296 -16.78 8.40 2.09
N ARG A 297 -18.02 7.93 1.95
CA ARG A 297 -18.74 8.00 0.67
C ARG A 297 -18.94 9.42 0.16
N LYS A 298 -19.30 10.35 1.05
CA LYS A 298 -19.44 11.78 0.70
C LYS A 298 -18.15 12.39 0.15
N GLN A 299 -16.97 12.03 0.67
CA GLN A 299 -15.70 12.49 0.12
C GLN A 299 -15.42 11.86 -1.24
N ILE A 300 -15.71 10.58 -1.41
CA ILE A 300 -15.55 9.86 -2.68
C ILE A 300 -16.37 10.53 -3.79
N TYR A 301 -17.61 10.93 -3.49
CA TYR A 301 -18.46 11.64 -4.45
C TYR A 301 -17.84 12.99 -4.86
N LYS A 302 -17.24 13.72 -3.92
CA LYS A 302 -16.54 14.98 -4.23
C LYS A 302 -15.33 14.74 -5.11
N ILE A 303 -14.54 13.69 -4.82
CA ILE A 303 -13.37 13.30 -5.61
C ILE A 303 -13.80 12.93 -7.02
N HIS A 304 -14.78 12.03 -7.16
CA HIS A 304 -15.36 11.61 -8.43
C HIS A 304 -15.88 12.78 -9.28
N THR A 305 -16.57 13.73 -8.64
CA THR A 305 -17.09 14.92 -9.34
C THR A 305 -15.96 15.83 -9.83
N LYS A 306 -14.88 15.98 -9.05
CA LYS A 306 -13.72 16.79 -9.44
C LYS A 306 -12.96 16.16 -10.60
N SER A 307 -12.73 14.84 -10.58
CA SER A 307 -11.98 14.14 -11.63
C SER A 307 -12.70 14.11 -12.99
N LYS A 308 -14.02 14.31 -13.02
CA LYS A 308 -14.78 14.47 -14.28
C LYS A 308 -14.66 15.86 -14.93
N LYS A 309 -14.15 16.85 -14.19
CA LYS A 309 -14.03 18.25 -14.66
C LYS A 309 -12.61 18.64 -15.09
N SER A 310 -11.62 17.78 -14.78
CA SER A 310 -10.22 17.90 -15.18
C SER A 310 -9.94 17.14 -16.46
#